data_AF-A0A961H4A6-F1
#
_entry.id   AF-A0A961H4A6-F1
#
_cell.length_a   1.000
_cell.length_b   1.000
_cell.length_c   1.000
_cell.angle_alpha   90.00
_cell.angle_beta   90.00
_cell.angle_gamma   90.00
#
_symmetry.space_group_name_H-M   'P 1'
#
loop_
_entity.id
_entity.type
_entity.pdbx_description
1 polymer ?
#
loop_
_entity_poly.entity_id
_entity_poly.type
_entity_poly.pdbx_seq_one_letter_code
_entity_poly.pdbx_strand_id
1 'polypeptide(L)'
;MSDEHGTTGQPALFAPWRLEYLEALDKNERSSGVPQAGSWSFLLDAWNTPDADDAHHVIVRTDHGMVLLNAYPYANGHLLVALGDARPTLLDYEPAQRDQLWELVELAADLIARTLEPQGVNIGINQGRAAGAGVPQHLHVHLVPRWAGDTNVMEVVGRVCVIPASLEAMAERYRAAWALLRAERSSLRPPGGA
;
A
#
# COMPACT_ATOMS: atom_id res chain seq x y z
N MET A 1 -8.49 -37.88 -33.75
CA MET A 1 -9.15 -37.35 -32.54
C MET A 1 -8.05 -37.15 -31.54
N SER A 2 -7.49 -35.95 -31.53
CA SER A 2 -6.33 -35.58 -30.72
C SER A 2 -6.82 -34.58 -29.69
N ASP A 3 -6.75 -34.98 -28.42
CA ASP A 3 -6.97 -34.13 -27.26
C ASP A 3 -5.79 -33.16 -27.12
N GLU A 4 -6.07 -31.85 -27.10
CA GLU A 4 -5.14 -30.84 -26.58
C GLU A 4 -5.91 -29.89 -25.66
N HIS A 5 -6.08 -30.30 -24.41
CA HIS A 5 -6.39 -29.38 -23.32
C HIS A 5 -5.10 -28.64 -22.93
N GLY A 6 -4.81 -27.54 -23.64
CA GLY A 6 -3.77 -26.60 -23.25
C GLY A 6 -4.18 -25.87 -21.97
N THR A 7 -3.62 -26.25 -20.83
CA THR A 7 -3.68 -25.46 -19.61
C THR A 7 -2.85 -24.19 -19.80
N THR A 8 -3.49 -23.10 -20.22
CA THR A 8 -2.94 -21.75 -20.14
C THR A 8 -2.81 -21.39 -18.65
N GLY A 9 -1.64 -21.60 -18.07
CA GLY A 9 -1.35 -21.16 -16.71
C GLY A 9 -1.56 -19.66 -16.61
N GLN A 10 -2.43 -19.22 -15.69
CA GLN A 10 -2.64 -17.79 -15.44
C GLN A 10 -1.30 -17.15 -15.03
N PRO A 11 -0.93 -16.00 -15.59
CA PRO A 11 0.25 -15.27 -15.12
C PRO A 11 0.05 -14.91 -13.64
N ALA A 12 0.88 -15.48 -12.78
CA ALA A 12 0.84 -15.24 -11.34
C ALA A 12 1.55 -13.94 -11.00
N LEU A 13 0.99 -13.15 -10.08
CA LEU A 13 1.69 -12.01 -9.50
C LEU A 13 2.85 -12.54 -8.64
N PHE A 14 4.08 -12.19 -8.98
CA PHE A 14 5.26 -12.76 -8.37
C PHE A 14 5.77 -11.89 -7.21
N ALA A 15 5.97 -12.49 -6.03
CA ALA A 15 6.34 -11.79 -4.80
C ALA A 15 7.27 -12.62 -3.91
N PRO A 16 8.57 -12.67 -4.23
CA PRO A 16 9.52 -13.62 -3.64
C PRO A 16 9.72 -13.40 -2.13
N TRP A 17 9.68 -12.15 -1.67
CA TRP A 17 9.77 -11.79 -0.25
C TRP A 17 8.55 -12.22 0.58
N ARG A 18 7.43 -12.56 -0.07
CA ARG A 18 6.16 -12.79 0.63
C ARG A 18 6.27 -13.95 1.64
N LEU A 19 7.00 -15.01 1.31
CA LEU A 19 7.18 -16.14 2.23
C LEU A 19 8.00 -15.74 3.45
N GLU A 20 9.16 -15.11 3.25
CA GLU A 20 10.03 -14.62 4.32
C GLU A 20 9.31 -13.62 5.23
N TYR A 21 8.51 -12.73 4.64
CA TYR A 21 7.71 -11.75 5.36
C TYR A 21 6.62 -12.43 6.21
N LEU A 22 5.86 -13.38 5.65
CA LEU A 22 4.87 -14.15 6.41
C LEU A 22 5.51 -14.95 7.55
N GLU A 23 6.67 -15.55 7.32
CA GLU A 23 7.44 -16.25 8.36
C GLU A 23 7.96 -15.32 9.46
N ALA A 24 8.37 -14.10 9.11
CA ALA A 24 8.79 -13.09 10.08
C ALA A 24 7.63 -12.62 10.97
N LEU A 25 6.43 -12.45 10.39
CA LEU A 25 5.21 -12.13 11.14
C LEU A 25 4.85 -13.26 12.12
N ASP A 26 4.87 -14.51 11.66
CA ASP A 26 4.60 -15.68 12.50
C ASP A 26 5.60 -15.80 13.67
N LYS A 27 6.88 -15.46 13.45
CA LYS A 27 7.90 -15.43 14.51
C LYS A 27 7.61 -14.33 15.53
N ASN A 28 7.31 -13.11 15.09
CA ASN A 28 7.00 -11.98 15.97
C ASN A 28 5.77 -12.25 16.86
N GLU A 29 4.77 -12.98 16.34
CA GLU A 29 3.59 -13.39 17.11
C GLU A 29 3.85 -14.52 18.10
N ARG A 30 4.67 -15.52 17.73
CA ARG A 30 5.06 -16.60 18.65
C ARG A 30 5.99 -16.11 19.76
N SER A 31 6.69 -15.02 19.54
CA SER A 31 7.57 -14.37 20.52
C SER A 31 6.86 -13.37 21.43
N SER A 32 5.59 -13.01 21.18
CA SER A 32 4.89 -11.97 21.96
C SER A 32 4.21 -12.53 23.22
N GLY A 33 5.04 -12.83 24.22
CA GLY A 33 4.77 -12.39 25.58
C GLY A 33 5.56 -11.09 25.78
N VAL A 34 4.90 -9.94 25.63
CA VAL A 34 5.45 -8.56 25.66
C VAL A 34 6.15 -8.12 24.36
N PRO A 35 5.63 -7.10 23.63
CA PRO A 35 6.33 -6.50 22.50
C PRO A 35 7.55 -5.71 22.97
N GLN A 36 8.70 -5.98 22.33
CA GLN A 36 9.92 -5.18 22.46
C GLN A 36 9.74 -3.91 21.61
N ALA A 37 9.77 -2.74 22.24
CA ALA A 37 9.78 -1.38 21.65
C ALA A 37 9.24 -1.25 20.20
N GLY A 38 7.93 -1.42 20.02
CA GLY A 38 7.23 -1.26 18.75
C GLY A 38 5.81 -1.81 18.82
N SER A 39 4.88 -1.22 18.07
CA SER A 39 3.51 -1.71 17.93
C SER A 39 3.48 -3.05 17.20
N TRP A 40 2.37 -3.78 17.33
CA TRP A 40 2.07 -4.97 16.53
C TRP A 40 1.82 -4.65 15.04
N SER A 41 1.74 -3.37 14.69
CA SER A 41 1.48 -2.88 13.34
C SER A 41 2.35 -1.68 13.02
N PHE A 42 3.14 -1.78 11.95
CA PHE A 42 3.93 -0.66 11.43
C PHE A 42 3.05 0.52 10.99
N LEU A 43 1.81 0.27 10.58
CA LEU A 43 0.83 1.31 10.25
C LEU A 43 0.38 2.04 11.52
N LEU A 44 0.23 1.32 12.63
CA LEU A 44 -0.10 1.93 13.91
C LEU A 44 1.10 2.66 14.53
N ASP A 45 2.31 2.13 14.36
CA ASP A 45 3.54 2.86 14.70
C ASP A 45 3.59 4.18 13.94
N ALA A 46 3.52 4.12 12.60
CA ALA A 46 3.50 5.30 11.76
C ALA A 46 2.39 6.28 12.19
N TRP A 47 1.17 5.79 12.46
CA TRP A 47 0.07 6.64 12.90
C TRP A 47 0.40 7.42 14.17
N ASN A 48 1.02 6.76 15.15
CA ASN A 48 1.32 7.31 16.48
C ASN A 48 2.61 8.15 16.52
N THR A 49 3.45 8.13 15.47
CA THR A 49 4.71 8.87 15.39
C THR A 49 4.73 9.83 14.17
N PRO A 50 3.85 10.85 14.11
CA PRO A 50 3.77 11.75 12.97
C PRO A 50 5.08 12.51 12.67
N ASP A 51 5.90 12.77 13.69
CA ASP A 51 7.22 13.41 13.52
C ASP A 51 8.22 12.51 12.77
N ALA A 52 7.90 11.22 12.59
CA ALA A 52 8.70 10.23 11.88
C ALA A 52 8.08 9.82 10.52
N ASP A 53 7.16 10.62 9.96
CA ASP A 53 6.52 10.36 8.67
C ASP A 53 7.53 10.04 7.56
N ASP A 54 8.66 10.72 7.54
CA ASP A 54 9.72 10.49 6.56
C ASP A 54 10.32 9.09 6.66
N ALA A 55 10.59 8.64 7.89
CA ALA A 55 11.15 7.33 8.20
C ALA A 55 10.14 6.20 7.95
N HIS A 56 8.85 6.46 8.11
CA HIS A 56 7.78 5.51 7.82
C HIS A 56 7.30 5.54 6.36
N HIS A 57 7.92 6.37 5.52
CA HIS A 57 7.49 6.61 4.14
C HIS A 57 6.02 7.03 4.01
N VAL A 58 5.51 7.77 4.98
CA VAL A 58 4.22 8.44 4.89
C VAL A 58 4.34 9.56 3.86
N ILE A 59 3.43 9.57 2.89
CA ILE A 59 3.34 10.57 1.82
C ILE A 59 2.26 11.59 2.15
N VAL A 60 1.10 11.08 2.60
CA VAL A 60 -0.03 11.89 3.02
C VAL A 60 -0.48 11.45 4.39
N ARG A 61 -0.71 12.43 5.26
CA ARG A 61 -1.41 12.27 6.52
C ARG A 61 -2.61 13.23 6.57
N THR A 62 -3.71 12.72 7.10
CA THR A 62 -4.95 13.44 7.36
C THR A 62 -5.35 13.22 8.82
N ASP A 63 -6.47 13.80 9.24
CA ASP A 63 -6.99 13.64 10.59
C ASP A 63 -7.48 12.21 10.88
N HIS A 64 -7.77 11.42 9.83
CA HIS A 64 -8.35 10.07 9.96
C HIS A 64 -7.48 8.94 9.43
N GLY A 65 -6.46 9.24 8.61
CA GLY A 65 -5.65 8.19 8.00
C GLY A 65 -4.48 8.70 7.17
N MET A 66 -3.84 7.76 6.49
CA MET A 66 -2.55 7.95 5.84
C MET A 66 -2.48 7.24 4.48
N VAL A 67 -1.61 7.77 3.62
CA VAL A 67 -1.11 7.13 2.42
C VAL A 67 0.40 6.96 2.58
N LEU A 68 0.90 5.73 2.44
CA LEU A 68 2.31 5.38 2.65
C LEU A 68 2.87 4.63 1.44
N LEU A 69 4.17 4.75 1.18
CA LEU A 69 4.85 3.88 0.24
C LEU A 69 5.09 2.51 0.89
N ASN A 70 4.76 1.43 0.16
CA ASN A 70 5.05 0.09 0.64
C ASN A 70 6.56 -0.21 0.54
N ALA A 71 7.19 -0.54 1.66
CA ALA A 71 8.60 -0.93 1.70
C ALA A 71 8.90 -2.24 0.96
N TYR A 72 7.88 -3.09 0.73
CA TYR A 72 7.98 -4.34 -0.03
C TYR A 72 7.00 -4.32 -1.22
N PRO A 73 7.27 -3.49 -2.24
CA PRO A 73 6.28 -3.17 -3.27
C PRO A 73 6.18 -4.26 -4.34
N TYR A 74 4.97 -4.56 -4.84
CA TYR A 74 4.79 -5.48 -5.98
C TYR A 74 5.21 -4.86 -7.31
N ALA A 75 5.16 -3.52 -7.39
CA ALA A 75 5.60 -2.73 -8.52
C ALA A 75 6.09 -1.38 -7.99
N ASN A 76 6.97 -0.70 -8.74
CA ASN A 76 7.44 0.64 -8.39
C ASN A 76 6.28 1.58 -8.05
N GLY A 77 6.35 2.19 -6.87
CA GLY A 77 5.36 3.15 -6.42
C GLY A 77 4.07 2.54 -5.85
N HIS A 78 4.09 1.27 -5.44
CA HIS A 78 3.00 0.65 -4.68
C HIS A 78 2.71 1.41 -3.38
N LEU A 79 1.51 1.99 -3.27
CA LEU A 79 1.05 2.70 -2.09
C LEU A 79 0.13 1.83 -1.22
N LEU A 80 0.14 2.10 0.08
CA LEU A 80 -0.80 1.59 1.07
C LEU A 80 -1.65 2.75 1.58
N VAL A 81 -2.95 2.50 1.77
CA VAL A 81 -3.89 3.42 2.42
C VAL A 81 -4.46 2.77 3.65
N ALA A 82 -4.42 3.46 4.79
CA ALA A 82 -4.94 2.96 6.05
C ALA A 82 -5.53 4.09 6.89
N LEU A 83 -6.56 3.79 7.68
CA LEU A 83 -7.06 4.71 8.71
C LEU A 83 -6.18 4.61 9.97
N GLY A 84 -6.18 5.65 10.80
CA GLY A 84 -5.48 5.63 12.07
C GLY A 84 -6.12 4.72 13.12
N ASP A 85 -7.47 4.63 13.10
CA ASP A 85 -8.23 3.68 13.93
C ASP A 85 -8.08 2.27 13.34
N ALA A 86 -7.16 1.47 13.89
CA ALA A 86 -6.85 0.16 13.35
C ALA A 86 -7.99 -0.84 13.56
N ARG A 87 -8.61 -1.30 12.46
CA ARG A 87 -9.61 -2.37 12.47
C ARG A 87 -9.20 -3.53 11.55
N PRO A 88 -9.56 -4.78 11.88
CA PRO A 88 -9.17 -5.94 11.08
C PRO A 88 -9.92 -6.05 9.75
N THR A 89 -11.19 -5.65 9.72
CA THR A 89 -12.04 -5.79 8.53
C THR A 89 -12.73 -4.48 8.16
N LEU A 90 -13.17 -4.41 6.90
CA LEU A 90 -13.90 -3.28 6.35
C LEU A 90 -15.27 -3.09 7.03
N LEU A 91 -15.85 -4.17 7.54
CA LEU A 91 -17.16 -4.14 8.21
C LEU A 91 -17.06 -3.74 9.68
N ASP A 92 -15.85 -3.70 10.25
CA ASP A 92 -15.61 -3.16 11.59
C ASP A 92 -15.56 -1.62 11.60
N TYR A 93 -15.51 -0.99 10.41
CA TYR A 93 -15.59 0.45 10.24
C TYR A 93 -17.05 0.91 10.06
N GLU A 94 -17.37 2.01 10.73
CA GLU A 94 -18.62 2.73 10.49
C GLU A 94 -18.68 3.25 9.05
N PRO A 95 -19.89 3.47 8.48
CA PRO A 95 -20.03 3.98 7.12
C PRO A 95 -19.20 5.23 6.83
N ALA A 96 -19.19 6.21 7.75
CA ALA A 96 -18.40 7.43 7.60
C ALA A 96 -16.89 7.18 7.56
N GLN A 97 -16.39 6.19 8.31
CA GLN A 97 -14.98 5.79 8.27
C GLN A 97 -14.63 5.13 6.93
N ARG A 98 -15.56 4.35 6.37
CA ARG A 98 -15.38 3.76 5.03
C ARG A 98 -15.33 4.83 3.93
N ASP A 99 -16.13 5.88 4.05
CA ASP A 99 -16.08 7.02 3.12
C ASP A 99 -14.72 7.73 3.23
N GLN A 100 -14.28 8.03 4.45
CA GLN A 100 -12.95 8.58 4.73
C GLN A 100 -11.79 7.74 4.18
N LEU A 101 -11.90 6.41 4.25
CA LEU A 101 -10.93 5.48 3.65
C LEU A 101 -10.92 5.63 2.12
N TRP A 102 -12.09 5.67 1.49
CA TRP A 102 -12.19 5.82 0.03
C TRP A 102 -11.71 7.17 -0.46
N GLU A 103 -11.92 8.26 0.27
CA GLU A 103 -11.33 9.56 -0.04
C GLU A 103 -9.78 9.50 -0.09
N LEU A 104 -9.17 8.75 0.82
CA LEU A 104 -7.72 8.52 0.81
C LEU A 104 -7.29 7.62 -0.36
N VAL A 105 -8.09 6.63 -0.73
CA VAL A 105 -7.81 5.77 -1.90
C VAL A 105 -7.89 6.56 -3.20
N GLU A 106 -8.90 7.42 -3.36
CA GLU A 106 -9.00 8.33 -4.51
C GLU A 106 -7.81 9.27 -4.58
N LEU A 107 -7.39 9.84 -3.45
CA LEU A 107 -6.21 10.67 -3.36
C LEU A 107 -4.94 9.91 -3.75
N ALA A 108 -4.76 8.68 -3.26
CA ALA A 108 -3.61 7.84 -3.61
C ALA A 108 -3.60 7.48 -5.11
N ALA A 109 -4.77 7.24 -5.70
CA ALA A 109 -4.90 6.96 -7.13
C ALA A 109 -4.53 8.20 -7.99
N ASP A 110 -4.97 9.40 -7.60
CA ASP A 110 -4.61 10.66 -8.28
C ASP A 110 -3.10 10.92 -8.16
N LEU A 111 -2.50 10.68 -6.98
CA LEU A 111 -1.05 10.77 -6.79
C LEU A 111 -0.29 9.81 -7.71
N ILE A 112 -0.72 8.55 -7.80
CA ILE A 112 -0.14 7.55 -8.71
C ILE A 112 -0.23 8.04 -10.17
N ALA A 113 -1.42 8.48 -10.59
CA ALA A 113 -1.66 8.92 -11.96
C ALA A 113 -0.73 10.07 -12.37
N ARG A 114 -0.60 11.08 -11.50
CA ARG A 114 0.23 12.27 -11.76
C ARG A 114 1.73 12.01 -11.66
N THR A 115 2.14 11.07 -10.81
CA THR A 115 3.56 10.84 -10.53
C THR A 115 4.20 9.86 -11.50
N LEU A 116 3.44 8.85 -11.94
CA LEU A 116 3.96 7.69 -12.66
C LEU A 116 3.31 7.47 -14.03
N GLU A 117 2.15 8.07 -14.30
CA GLU A 117 1.40 7.88 -15.55
C GLU A 117 1.25 6.39 -15.94
N PRO A 118 0.77 5.51 -15.03
CA PRO A 118 0.61 4.10 -15.33
C PRO A 118 -0.53 3.87 -16.33
N GLN A 119 -0.48 2.74 -17.02
CA GLN A 119 -1.54 2.32 -17.93
C GLN A 119 -2.76 1.75 -17.19
N GLY A 120 -2.59 1.38 -15.92
CA GLY A 120 -3.67 0.95 -15.02
C GLY A 120 -3.21 0.89 -13.58
N VAL A 121 -4.15 0.70 -12.66
CA VAL A 121 -3.87 0.55 -11.22
C VAL A 121 -4.71 -0.60 -10.68
N ASN A 122 -4.07 -1.55 -9.97
CA ASN A 122 -4.80 -2.51 -9.17
C ASN A 122 -5.08 -1.91 -7.80
N ILE A 123 -6.34 -1.90 -7.39
CA ILE A 123 -6.78 -1.46 -6.06
C ILE A 123 -7.40 -2.66 -5.36
N GLY A 124 -6.90 -3.02 -4.19
CA GLY A 124 -7.34 -4.25 -3.52
C GLY A 124 -7.06 -4.28 -2.03
N ILE A 125 -7.79 -5.17 -1.34
CA ILE A 125 -7.73 -5.35 0.11
C ILE A 125 -7.62 -6.84 0.39
N ASN A 126 -6.70 -7.21 1.28
CA ASN A 126 -6.60 -8.56 1.82
C ASN A 126 -7.11 -8.55 3.27
N GLN A 127 -8.12 -9.36 3.57
CA GLN A 127 -8.69 -9.48 4.93
C GLN A 127 -8.40 -10.85 5.53
N GLY A 128 -7.73 -10.86 6.68
CA GLY A 128 -7.29 -12.07 7.34
C GLY A 128 -6.08 -12.73 6.68
N ARG A 129 -5.43 -13.64 7.43
CA ARG A 129 -4.19 -14.31 6.99
C ARG A 129 -4.36 -15.15 5.75
N ALA A 130 -5.51 -15.82 5.60
CA ALA A 130 -5.78 -16.69 4.45
C ALA A 130 -5.84 -15.90 3.13
N ALA A 131 -6.29 -14.63 3.16
CA ALA A 131 -6.21 -13.72 2.02
C ALA A 131 -4.80 -13.12 1.82
N GLY A 132 -3.90 -13.36 2.78
CA GLY A 132 -2.53 -12.86 2.77
C GLY A 132 -2.36 -11.44 3.28
N ALA A 133 -3.20 -11.02 4.23
CA ALA A 133 -2.98 -9.77 4.95
C ALA A 133 -1.67 -9.85 5.75
N GLY A 134 -0.74 -8.93 5.49
CA GLY A 134 0.51 -8.81 6.23
C GLY A 134 0.34 -8.30 7.65
N VAL A 135 -0.68 -7.46 7.87
CA VAL A 135 -1.04 -6.95 9.19
C VAL A 135 -2.54 -7.19 9.39
N PRO A 136 -2.96 -8.42 9.73
CA PRO A 136 -4.36 -8.82 9.66
C PRO A 136 -5.29 -8.05 10.61
N GLN A 137 -4.75 -7.38 11.62
CA GLN A 137 -5.51 -6.57 12.57
C GLN A 137 -5.58 -5.08 12.18
N HIS A 138 -4.92 -4.66 11.10
CA HIS A 138 -4.96 -3.28 10.60
C HIS A 138 -5.21 -3.29 9.09
N LEU A 139 -6.48 -3.13 8.70
CA LEU A 139 -6.92 -3.07 7.31
C LEU A 139 -6.19 -1.97 6.55
N HIS A 140 -5.68 -2.32 5.37
CA HIS A 140 -5.09 -1.37 4.44
C HIS A 140 -5.44 -1.72 3.00
N VAL A 141 -5.57 -0.70 2.17
CA VAL A 141 -5.82 -0.82 0.74
C VAL A 141 -4.50 -0.71 0.00
N HIS A 142 -4.24 -1.67 -0.89
CA HIS A 142 -3.12 -1.65 -1.80
C HIS A 142 -3.49 -0.92 -3.07
N LEU A 143 -2.63 0.00 -3.53
CA LEU A 143 -2.70 0.57 -4.87
C LEU A 143 -1.40 0.26 -5.61
N VAL A 144 -1.48 -0.59 -6.63
CA VAL A 144 -0.33 -1.07 -7.39
C VAL A 144 -0.42 -0.52 -8.82
N PRO A 145 0.44 0.45 -9.21
CA PRO A 145 0.49 0.94 -10.59
C PRO A 145 1.01 -0.13 -11.53
N ARG A 146 0.44 -0.22 -12.75
CA ARG A 146 0.69 -1.27 -13.73
C ARG A 146 1.02 -0.73 -15.12
N TRP A 147 1.89 -1.44 -15.82
CA TRP A 147 2.21 -1.23 -17.23
C TRP A 147 2.16 -2.55 -17.99
N ALA A 148 1.86 -2.51 -19.28
CA ALA A 148 1.96 -3.68 -20.14
C ALA A 148 3.40 -4.23 -20.13
N GLY A 149 3.57 -5.47 -19.66
CA GLY A 149 4.87 -6.13 -19.55
C GLY A 149 5.69 -5.78 -18.31
N ASP A 150 5.07 -5.18 -17.27
CA ASP A 150 5.75 -4.88 -16.02
C ASP A 150 6.25 -6.12 -15.27
N THR A 151 5.60 -7.27 -15.43
CA THR A 151 6.19 -8.58 -15.12
C THR A 151 7.21 -8.97 -16.18
N ASN A 152 8.50 -8.82 -15.86
CA ASN A 152 9.60 -9.12 -16.77
C ASN A 152 10.11 -10.57 -16.63
N VAL A 153 10.90 -11.05 -17.59
CA VAL A 153 11.45 -12.42 -17.59
C VAL A 153 12.34 -12.70 -16.37
N MET A 154 13.03 -11.69 -15.84
CA MET A 154 13.84 -11.79 -14.63
C MET A 154 12.99 -12.08 -13.38
N GLU A 155 11.77 -11.53 -13.31
CA GLU A 155 10.80 -11.84 -12.25
C GLU A 155 10.27 -13.26 -12.35
N VAL A 156 9.95 -13.70 -13.56
CA VAL A 156 9.33 -15.01 -13.81
C VAL A 156 10.34 -16.16 -13.66
N VAL A 157 11.57 -15.98 -14.13
CA VAL A 157 12.61 -17.03 -14.14
C VAL A 157 13.56 -16.92 -12.95
N GLY A 158 13.93 -15.68 -12.59
CA GLY A 158 14.94 -15.42 -11.57
C GLY A 158 14.39 -15.38 -10.15
N ARG A 159 13.06 -15.32 -9.98
CA ARG A 159 12.42 -15.03 -8.70
C ARG A 159 12.88 -13.70 -8.08
N VAL A 160 13.26 -12.72 -8.89
CA VAL A 160 13.75 -11.41 -8.43
C VAL A 160 12.89 -10.31 -9.03
N CYS A 161 12.21 -9.52 -8.18
CA CYS A 161 11.59 -8.27 -8.60
C CYS A 161 12.66 -7.20 -8.74
N VAL A 162 12.71 -6.56 -9.91
CA VAL A 162 13.60 -5.43 -10.14
C VAL A 162 12.77 -4.17 -9.93
N ILE A 163 13.09 -3.43 -8.88
CA ILE A 163 12.48 -2.14 -8.52
C ILE A 163 13.49 -1.06 -8.95
N PRO A 164 13.35 -0.45 -10.16
CA PRO A 164 14.35 0.46 -10.72
C PRO A 164 14.68 1.72 -9.91
N ALA A 165 13.86 2.10 -8.93
CA ALA A 165 14.06 3.31 -8.11
C ALA A 165 14.18 2.93 -6.63
N SER A 166 15.05 3.61 -5.88
CA SER A 166 15.08 3.44 -4.42
C SER A 166 13.77 3.92 -3.80
N LEU A 167 13.42 3.37 -2.63
CA LEU A 167 12.21 3.75 -1.90
C LEU A 167 12.22 5.24 -1.56
N GLU A 168 13.39 5.80 -1.21
CA GLU A 168 13.56 7.21 -0.87
C GLU A 168 13.29 8.09 -2.08
N ALA A 169 13.88 7.79 -3.24
CA ALA A 169 13.66 8.56 -4.46
C ALA A 169 12.19 8.50 -4.91
N MET A 170 11.52 7.35 -4.73
CA MET A 170 10.10 7.22 -5.02
C MET A 170 9.23 8.01 -4.03
N ALA A 171 9.55 7.97 -2.74
CA ALA A 171 8.86 8.75 -1.72
C ALA A 171 8.99 10.26 -1.98
N GLU A 172 10.19 10.73 -2.35
CA GLU A 172 10.42 12.13 -2.72
C GLU A 172 9.57 12.57 -3.91
N ARG A 173 9.48 11.75 -4.97
CA ARG A 173 8.61 12.03 -6.13
C ARG A 173 7.15 12.18 -5.72
N TYR A 174 6.66 11.26 -4.89
CA TYR A 174 5.28 11.33 -4.41
C TYR A 174 5.03 12.53 -3.49
N ARG A 175 5.97 12.87 -2.60
CA ARG A 175 5.87 14.07 -1.75
C ARG A 175 5.86 15.35 -2.56
N ALA A 176 6.67 15.43 -3.61
CA ALA A 176 6.67 16.56 -4.54
C ALA A 176 5.32 16.69 -5.26
N ALA A 177 4.77 15.58 -5.79
CA ALA A 177 3.45 15.57 -6.42
C ALA A 177 2.34 15.95 -5.43
N TRP A 178 2.42 15.48 -4.19
CA TRP A 178 1.46 15.82 -3.14
C TRP A 178 1.50 17.31 -2.77
N ALA A 179 2.69 17.91 -2.69
CA ALA A 179 2.82 19.35 -2.42
C ALA A 179 2.08 20.19 -3.47
N LEU A 180 2.19 19.82 -4.75
CA LEU A 180 1.47 20.47 -5.85
C LEU A 180 -0.05 20.27 -5.73
N LEU A 181 -0.49 19.02 -5.55
CA LEU A 181 -1.91 18.68 -5.44
C LEU A 181 -2.57 19.35 -4.22
N ARG A 182 -1.88 19.43 -3.09
CA ARG A 182 -2.36 20.12 -1.89
C ARG A 182 -2.57 21.61 -2.14
N ALA A 183 -1.67 22.26 -2.90
CA ALA A 183 -1.81 23.65 -3.28
C ALA A 183 -3.02 23.88 -4.21
N GLU A 184 -3.25 23.01 -5.19
CA GLU A 184 -4.44 23.01 -6.06
C GLU A 184 -5.73 22.84 -5.26
N ARG A 185 -5.78 21.88 -4.33
CA ARG A 185 -6.98 21.63 -3.51
C ARG A 185 -7.27 22.77 -2.54
N SER A 186 -6.24 23.46 -2.07
CA SER A 186 -6.40 24.60 -1.17
C SER A 186 -6.91 25.85 -1.90
N SER A 187 -6.55 26.04 -3.17
CA SER A 187 -7.02 27.16 -3.99
C SER A 187 -8.45 26.99 -4.51
N LEU A 188 -8.95 25.75 -4.55
CA LEU A 188 -10.32 25.41 -4.95
C LEU A 188 -11.35 25.54 -3.81
N ARG A 189 -10.93 25.72 -2.55
CA ARG A 189 -11.85 25.91 -1.42
C ARG A 189 -12.36 27.36 -1.44
N PRO A 190 -13.68 27.62 -1.56
CA PRO A 190 -14.20 28.97 -1.52
C PRO A 190 -13.88 29.62 -0.16
N PRO A 191 -13.62 30.93 -0.12
CA PRO A 191 -13.37 31.63 1.15
C PRO A 191 -14.67 31.68 1.95
N GLY A 192 -14.79 30.81 2.96
CA GLY A 192 -15.89 30.84 3.94
C GLY A 192 -16.83 29.64 3.86
N GLY A 193 -16.51 28.62 4.66
CA GLY A 193 -17.46 27.58 5.05
C GLY A 193 -17.14 27.19 6.49
N ALA A 194 -17.72 27.95 7.42
CA ALA A 194 -17.75 27.67 8.85
C ALA A 194 -18.91 26.71 9.16
#